data_AF-A0A178MRJ7-F1
#
_entry.id   AF-A0A178MRJ7-F1
#
_cell.length_a   1.000
_cell.length_b   1.000
_cell.length_c   1.000
_cell.angle_alpha   90.00
_cell.angle_beta   90.00
_cell.angle_gamma   90.00
#
_symmetry.space_group_name_H-M   'P 1'
#
loop_
_entity.id
_entity.type
_entity.pdbx_description
1 polymer ?
#
loop_
_entity_poly.entity_id
_entity_poly.type
_entity_poly.pdbx_seq_one_letter_code
_entity_poly.pdbx_strand_id
1 'polypeptide(L)' 'MVPSKWLVWLKPGHAFQVAIDETGKIYPVKMVRIGARIDPISQSVKVTGAIGGHFPELFAGMSGKVLLSPPG' A
#
# COMPACT_ATOMS: atom_id res chain seq x y z
N MET A 1 11.49 2.60 4.47
CA MET A 1 12.14 3.24 3.31
C MET A 1 11.62 2.58 2.04
N VAL A 2 11.09 3.35 1.10
CA VAL A 2 10.61 2.82 -0.20
C VAL A 2 11.69 3.15 -1.25
N PRO A 3 12.29 2.16 -1.93
CA PRO A 3 13.30 2.43 -2.94
C PRO A 3 12.71 3.21 -4.12
N SER A 4 13.48 4.14 -4.69
CA SER A 4 13.09 4.94 -5.87
C SER A 4 12.65 4.09 -7.07
N LYS A 5 13.15 2.85 -7.16
CA LYS A 5 12.73 1.87 -8.17
C LYS A 5 11.24 1.52 -8.10
N TRP A 6 10.58 1.70 -6.95
CA TRP A 6 9.15 1.41 -6.74
C TRP A 6 8.21 2.37 -7.48
N LEU A 7 8.60 3.62 -7.66
CA LEU A 7 7.80 4.62 -8.37
C LEU A 7 7.57 4.30 -9.86
N VAL A 8 8.45 3.52 -10.48
CA VAL A 8 8.37 3.22 -11.93
C VAL A 8 7.29 2.18 -12.24
N TRP A 9 6.99 1.27 -11.30
CA TRP A 9 6.05 0.16 -11.50
C TRP A 9 4.78 0.24 -10.65
N LEU A 10 4.78 1.03 -9.57
CA LEU A 10 3.55 1.46 -8.93
C LEU A 10 2.77 2.28 -9.96
N LYS A 11 1.79 1.65 -10.60
CA LYS A 11 0.81 2.30 -11.48
C LYS A 11 -0.59 2.06 -10.92
N PRO A 12 -1.52 3.01 -11.08
CA PRO A 12 -2.93 2.78 -10.73
C PRO A 12 -3.44 1.50 -11.40
N GLY A 13 -4.12 0.65 -10.63
CA GLY A 13 -4.58 -0.67 -11.09
C GLY A 13 -3.71 -1.86 -10.66
N HIS A 14 -2.50 -1.63 -10.15
CA HIS A 14 -1.71 -2.70 -9.54
C HIS A 14 -2.35 -3.16 -8.23
N ALA A 15 -2.54 -4.47 -8.07
CA ALA A 15 -3.00 -5.06 -6.83
C ALA A 15 -1.79 -5.45 -5.98
N PHE A 16 -1.82 -5.11 -4.70
CA PHE A 16 -0.79 -5.49 -3.73
C PHE A 16 -1.45 -5.98 -2.45
N GLN A 17 -0.67 -6.56 -1.56
CA GLN A 17 -1.18 -7.11 -0.31
C GLN A 17 -0.73 -6.25 0.87
N VAL A 18 -1.57 -6.14 1.88
CA VAL A 18 -1.24 -5.48 3.15
C VAL A 18 -1.45 -6.46 4.28
N ALA A 19 -0.41 -6.68 5.08
CA ALA A 19 -0.52 -7.37 6.34
C ALA A 19 -0.90 -6.34 7.42
N ILE A 20 -2.07 -6.47 8.03
CA ILE A 20 -2.50 -5.63 9.14
C ILE A 20 -2.00 -6.27 10.43
N ASP A 21 -1.28 -5.51 11.25
CA ASP A 21 -0.65 -6.03 12.48
C ASP A 21 -1.73 -6.38 13.52
N GLU A 22 -2.73 -5.52 13.64
CA GLU A 22 -3.84 -5.61 14.59
C GLU A 22 -4.72 -6.84 14.37
N THR A 23 -4.89 -7.27 13.12
CA THR A 23 -5.69 -8.46 12.79
C THR A 23 -4.83 -9.69 12.52
N GLY A 24 -3.52 -9.51 12.31
CA GLY A 24 -2.59 -10.56 11.88
C GLY A 24 -2.90 -11.15 10.50
N LYS A 25 -3.80 -10.53 9.72
CA LYS A 25 -4.28 -11.02 8.43
C LYS A 25 -3.75 -10.18 7.28
N ILE A 26 -3.76 -10.79 6.09
CA ILE A 26 -3.34 -10.17 4.84
C ILE A 26 -4.58 -9.86 4.00
N TYR A 27 -4.67 -8.63 3.51
CA TYR A 27 -5.80 -8.16 2.71
C TYR A 27 -5.34 -7.69 1.33
N PRO A 28 -6.09 -8.01 0.28
CA PRO A 28 -5.83 -7.51 -1.06
C PRO A 28 -6.23 -6.03 -1.15
N VAL A 29 -5.27 -5.20 -1.52
CA VAL A 29 -5.45 -3.77 -1.77
C VAL A 29 -5.28 -3.51 -3.25
N LYS A 30 -6.27 -2.85 -3.85
CA LYS A 30 -6.15 -2.33 -5.21
C LYS A 30 -5.68 -0.89 -5.16
N MET A 31 -4.59 -0.59 -5.85
CA MET A 31 -4.10 0.78 -5.90
C MET A 31 -5.04 1.66 -6.72
N VAL A 32 -5.54 2.72 -6.07
CA VAL A 32 -6.46 3.70 -6.69
C VAL A 32 -5.66 4.88 -7.22
N ARG A 33 -4.72 5.41 -6.42
CA ARG A 33 -3.92 6.58 -6.78
C ARG A 33 -2.57 6.56 -6.05
N ILE A 34 -1.54 7.03 -6.73
CA ILE A 34 -0.23 7.30 -6.14
C ILE A 34 -0.09 8.82 -6.01
N GLY A 35 0.33 9.28 -4.83
CA GLY A 35 0.65 10.68 -4.61
C GLY A 35 1.80 11.11 -5.52
N ALA A 36 1.61 12.20 -6.26
CA ALA A 36 2.60 12.69 -7.23
C ALA A 36 3.89 13.25 -6.58
N ARG A 37 3.94 13.37 -5.25
CA ARG A 37 5.06 13.95 -4.52
C ARG A 37 5.61 12.94 -3.53
N ILE A 38 6.91 12.70 -3.62
CA ILE A 38 7.69 12.02 -2.59
C ILE A 38 7.81 13.00 -1.42
N ASP A 39 7.49 12.55 -0.22
CA ASP A 39 7.79 13.28 1.00
C ASP A 39 9.33 13.33 1.16
N PRO A 40 9.98 14.49 1.00
CA PRO A 40 11.45 14.56 0.95
C PRO A 40 12.09 14.32 2.31
N ILE A 41 11.34 14.46 3.41
CA ILE A 41 11.81 14.28 4.78
C ILE A 41 11.95 12.79 5.09
N SER A 42 10.94 11.99 4.71
CA SER A 42 10.87 10.55 4.97
C SER A 42 11.17 9.67 3.75
N GLN A 43 11.44 10.29 2.60
CA GLN A 43 11.62 9.63 1.30
C GLN A 43 10.54 8.59 1.01
N SER A 44 9.29 8.94 1.32
CA SER A 44 8.15 8.05 1.23
C SER A 44 7.08 8.61 0.29
N VAL A 45 6.39 7.74 -0.43
CA VAL A 45 5.28 8.12 -1.32
C VAL A 45 3.98 7.74 -0.65
N LYS A 46 3.05 8.70 -0.51
CA LYS A 46 1.69 8.38 -0.08
C LYS A 46 0.95 7.69 -1.22
N VAL A 47 0.43 6.50 -0.95
CA VAL A 47 -0.40 5.73 -1.88
C VAL A 47 -1.78 5.55 -1.28
N THR A 48 -2.79 5.72 -2.13
CA THR A 48 -4.19 5.48 -1.78
C THR A 48 -4.64 4.24 -2.52
N GLY A 49 -5.02 3.22 -1.75
CA GLY A 49 -5.60 1.98 -2.26
C GLY A 49 -6.95 1.73 -1.62
N ALA A 50 -7.80 1.00 -2.32
CA ALA A 50 -9.05 0.49 -1.79
C ALA A 50 -8.87 -1.00 -1.51
N ILE A 51 -9.25 -1.42 -0.30
CA ILE A 51 -9.26 -2.84 0.05
C ILE A 51 -10.44 -3.48 -0.67
N GLY A 52 -10.15 -4.52 -1.47
CA GLY A 52 -11.17 -5.19 -2.26
C GLY A 52 -11.93 -6.20 -1.39
N GLY A 53 -13.09 -5.82 -0.88
CA GLY A 53 -13.96 -6.69 -0.10
C GLY A 53 -14.64 -5.98 1.07
N HIS A 54 -15.54 -6.68 1.75
CA HIS A 54 -16.12 -6.23 3.01
C HIS A 54 -15.44 -7.02 4.13
N PHE A 55 -14.63 -6.34 4.93
CA PHE A 55 -13.92 -6.95 6.07
C PHE A 55 -14.37 -6.20 7.33
N PRO A 56 -15.35 -6.72 8.08
CA PRO A 56 -15.87 -6.07 9.28
C PRO A 56 -14.83 -5.95 10.39
N GLU A 57 -13.75 -6.72 10.34
CA GLU A 57 -12.61 -6.57 11.23
C GLU A 57 -11.69 -5.39 10.88
N LEU A 58 -11.88 -4.74 9.73
CA LEU A 58 -11.04 -3.62 9.32
C LEU A 58 -11.62 -2.27 9.77
N PHE A 59 -10.87 -1.56 10.62
CA PHE A 59 -11.21 -0.23 11.11
C PHE A 59 -10.28 0.85 10.58
N ALA A 60 -10.80 2.06 10.36
CA ALA A 60 -9.98 3.19 9.97
C ALA A 60 -8.95 3.51 11.08
N GLY A 61 -7.68 3.70 10.69
CA GLY A 61 -6.58 4.00 11.62
C GLY A 61 -5.70 2.81 12.00
N MET A 62 -6.03 1.58 11.60
CA MET A 62 -5.13 0.44 11.82
C MET A 62 -3.86 0.58 10.98
N SER A 63 -2.77 0.08 11.55
CA SER A 63 -1.46 0.06 10.91
C SER A 63 -1.18 -1.30 10.26
N GLY A 64 -0.25 -1.29 9.32
CA GLY A 64 0.10 -2.51 8.63
C GLY A 64 1.35 -2.34 7.81
N LYS A 65 1.88 -3.47 7.36
CA LYS A 65 3.01 -3.53 6.44
C LYS A 65 2.51 -3.87 5.05
N VAL A 66 2.89 -3.04 4.10
CA VAL A 66 2.61 -3.32 2.69
C VAL A 66 3.57 -4.41 2.21
N LEU A 67 3.00 -5.49 1.70
CA LEU A 67 3.71 -6.56 1.02
C LEU A 67 3.72 -6.23 -0.48
N LEU A 68 4.72 -5.43 -0.86
CA LEU A 68 5.01 -5.08 -2.24
C LEU A 68 6.26 -5.84 -2.69
N SER A 69 6.08 -6.81 -3.58
CA SER A 69 7.20 -7.47 -4.24
C SER A 69 7.61 -6.66 -5.46
N PRO A 70 8.87 -6.19 -5.55
CA PRO A 70 9.35 -5.54 -6.77
C PRO A 70 9.26 -6.51 -7.96
N PRO A 71 8.82 -6.05 -9.15
CA PRO A 71 8.94 -6.84 -10.36
C PRO A 71 10.44 -7.09 -10.58
N GLY A 72 10.78 -8.37 -10.78
CA GLY A 72 12.13 -8.81 -11.14
C GLY A 72 12.57 -8.25 -12.48
#